data_AF-A0AAW2UQW4-F1
#
_entry.id   AF-A0AAW2UQW4-F1
#
_cell.length_a   1.000
_cell.length_b   1.000
_cell.length_c   1.000
_cell.angle_alpha   90.00
_cell.angle_beta   90.00
_cell.angle_gamma   90.00
#
_symmetry.space_group_name_H-M   'P 1'
#
loop_
_entity.id
_entity.type
_entity.pdbx_description
1 polymer ?
#
loop_
_entity_poly.entity_id
_entity_poly.type
_entity_poly.pdbx_seq_one_letter_code
_entity_poly.pdbx_strand_id
1 'polypeptide(L)'
;MQQQPGQTIHIYISLLQTLWDQLAICDLVWPNVEATKVYADFRDRQHVWHLLMTLRDEFDYVRSSLLHWSPLSKLDTIIKDLISEEIQWNTLCAEQVPPSTDMVLATHAPPNPIFYIQTPFGHTQNTSKSSKRSFCNYCKKYDHVISECRRLKAK
;
A
#
# COMPACT_ATOMS: atom_id res chain seq x y z
N MET A 1 0.63 -21.73 1.95
CA MET A 1 0.26 -20.97 3.17
C MET A 1 0.09 -19.52 2.77
N GLN A 2 -1.10 -18.92 2.90
CA GLN A 2 -1.32 -17.51 2.54
C GLN A 2 -1.08 -16.57 3.73
N GLN A 3 -0.58 -15.37 3.44
CA GLN A 3 -0.41 -14.32 4.44
C GLN A 3 -1.79 -13.87 4.97
N GLN A 4 -1.95 -13.85 6.28
CA GLN A 4 -3.21 -13.47 6.92
C GLN A 4 -3.39 -11.94 6.93
N PRO A 5 -4.64 -11.41 6.92
CA PRO A 5 -4.90 -9.98 7.08
C PRO A 5 -4.30 -9.44 8.39
N GLY A 6 -3.62 -8.30 8.35
CA GLY A 6 -2.97 -7.68 9.52
C GLY A 6 -1.69 -8.36 10.02
N GLN A 7 -1.28 -9.48 9.43
CA GLN A 7 -0.01 -10.13 9.74
C GLN A 7 1.18 -9.35 9.15
N THR A 8 2.19 -9.04 9.95
CA THR A 8 3.38 -8.36 9.40
C THR A 8 4.15 -9.27 8.44
N ILE A 9 4.79 -8.67 7.43
CA ILE A 9 5.64 -9.39 6.47
C ILE A 9 6.75 -10.13 7.20
N HIS A 10 7.35 -9.50 8.23
CA HIS A 10 8.38 -10.18 9.04
C HIS A 10 7.89 -11.51 9.63
N ILE A 11 6.74 -11.51 10.34
CA ILE A 11 6.19 -12.74 10.96
C ILE A 11 5.86 -13.76 9.86
N TYR A 12 5.27 -13.30 8.76
CA TYR A 12 4.90 -14.16 7.66
C TYR A 12 6.11 -14.86 7.02
N ILE A 13 7.20 -14.11 6.77
CA ILE A 13 8.46 -14.65 6.24
C ILE A 13 9.06 -15.67 7.21
N SER A 14 9.07 -15.39 8.53
CA SER A 14 9.57 -16.36 9.51
C SER A 14 8.79 -17.69 9.48
N LEU A 15 7.47 -17.64 9.29
CA LEU A 15 6.65 -18.84 9.12
C LEU A 15 6.98 -19.59 7.82
N LEU A 16 7.18 -18.85 6.72
CA LEU A 16 7.57 -19.43 5.44
C LEU A 16 8.94 -20.12 5.53
N GLN A 17 9.92 -19.46 6.14
CA GLN A 17 11.24 -20.03 6.39
C GLN A 17 11.15 -21.32 7.20
N THR A 18 10.38 -21.33 8.29
CA THR A 18 10.16 -22.53 9.10
C THR A 18 9.58 -23.67 8.26
N LEU A 19 8.60 -23.38 7.40
CA LEU A 19 7.99 -24.37 6.52
C LEU A 19 8.98 -24.89 5.46
N TRP A 20 9.77 -24.00 4.85
CA TRP A 20 10.79 -24.40 3.89
C TRP A 20 11.90 -25.22 4.54
N ASP A 21 12.29 -24.91 5.77
CA ASP A 21 13.28 -25.67 6.54
C ASP A 21 12.76 -27.07 6.86
N GLN A 22 11.48 -27.20 7.22
CA GLN A 22 10.85 -28.52 7.41
C GLN A 22 10.81 -29.33 6.10
N LEU A 23 10.55 -28.68 4.97
CA LEU A 23 10.59 -29.34 3.66
C LEU A 23 12.01 -29.74 3.26
N ALA A 24 13.03 -29.00 3.71
CA ALA A 24 14.44 -29.31 3.46
C ALA A 24 14.83 -30.70 3.96
N ILE A 25 14.17 -31.20 5.01
CA ILE A 25 14.43 -32.52 5.60
C ILE A 25 14.10 -33.64 4.60
N CYS A 26 13.18 -33.39 3.67
CA CYS A 26 12.78 -34.32 2.63
C CYS A 26 13.64 -34.21 1.36
N ASP A 27 14.65 -33.35 1.33
CA ASP A 27 15.49 -33.16 0.15
C ASP A 27 16.35 -34.42 -0.13
N LEU A 28 16.55 -34.70 -1.41
CA LEU A 28 17.43 -35.77 -1.86
C LEU A 28 18.90 -35.38 -1.69
N VAL A 29 19.74 -36.37 -1.39
CA VAL A 29 21.20 -36.19 -1.42
C VAL A 29 21.65 -36.16 -2.88
N TRP A 30 22.19 -35.01 -3.31
CA TRP A 30 22.68 -34.84 -4.67
C TRP A 30 24.10 -35.43 -4.84
N PRO A 31 24.38 -36.09 -5.97
CA PRO A 31 25.61 -36.87 -6.16
C PRO A 31 26.87 -36.03 -6.38
N ASN A 32 26.75 -34.77 -6.77
CA ASN A 32 27.89 -33.88 -7.02
C ASN A 32 27.57 -32.44 -6.59
N VAL A 33 28.62 -31.63 -6.44
CA VAL A 33 28.52 -30.25 -5.94
C VAL A 33 27.80 -29.34 -6.94
N GLU A 34 27.99 -29.57 -8.23
CA GLU A 34 27.33 -28.83 -9.31
C GLU A 34 25.81 -29.02 -9.28
N ALA A 35 25.33 -30.25 -9.10
CA ALA A 35 23.91 -30.58 -8.98
C ALA A 35 23.31 -29.98 -7.71
N THR A 36 24.05 -29.99 -6.58
CA THR A 36 23.62 -29.30 -5.36
C THR A 36 23.42 -27.80 -5.59
N LYS A 37 24.32 -27.14 -6.34
CA LYS A 37 24.19 -25.71 -6.69
C LYS A 37 22.98 -25.46 -7.59
N VAL A 38 22.81 -26.25 -8.64
CA VAL A 38 21.66 -26.13 -9.55
C VAL A 38 20.34 -26.35 -8.81
N TYR A 39 20.31 -27.32 -7.89
CA TYR A 39 19.14 -27.57 -7.04
C TYR A 39 18.88 -26.42 -6.07
N ALA A 40 19.91 -25.87 -5.42
CA ALA A 40 19.78 -24.72 -4.55
C ALA A 40 19.21 -23.50 -5.30
N ASP A 41 19.71 -23.21 -6.51
CA ASP A 41 19.18 -22.13 -7.35
C ASP A 41 17.73 -22.39 -7.78
N PHE A 42 17.39 -23.64 -8.09
CA PHE A 42 16.00 -24.03 -8.37
C PHE A 42 15.11 -23.82 -7.15
N ARG A 43 15.56 -24.23 -5.97
CA ARG A 43 14.83 -24.12 -4.71
C ARG A 43 14.61 -22.67 -4.31
N ASP A 44 15.63 -21.83 -4.44
CA ASP A 44 15.52 -20.38 -4.22
C ASP A 44 14.44 -19.77 -5.12
N ARG A 45 14.44 -20.11 -6.42
CA ARG A 45 13.39 -19.65 -7.34
C ARG A 45 12.01 -20.15 -6.90
N GLN A 46 11.88 -21.40 -6.48
CA GLN A 46 10.61 -21.93 -5.98
C GLN A 46 10.12 -21.18 -4.73
N HIS A 47 11.01 -20.87 -3.79
CA HIS A 47 10.67 -20.10 -2.59
C HIS A 47 10.21 -18.69 -2.94
N VAL A 48 10.88 -18.03 -3.89
CA VAL A 48 10.46 -16.71 -4.41
C VAL A 48 9.06 -16.79 -5.01
N TRP A 49 8.80 -17.76 -5.88
CA TRP A 49 7.48 -17.94 -6.47
C TRP A 49 6.40 -18.21 -5.43
N HIS A 50 6.67 -19.10 -4.47
CA HIS A 50 5.75 -19.36 -3.37
C HIS A 50 5.46 -18.05 -2.63
N LEU A 51 6.48 -17.33 -2.15
CA LEU A 51 6.35 -16.06 -1.45
C LEU A 51 5.48 -15.06 -2.22
N LEU A 52 5.76 -14.86 -3.50
CA LEU A 52 5.01 -13.92 -4.34
C LEU A 52 3.56 -14.35 -4.55
N MET A 53 3.28 -15.64 -4.73
CA MET A 53 1.92 -16.14 -4.97
C MET A 53 1.04 -16.16 -3.71
N THR A 54 1.65 -16.13 -2.53
CA THR A 54 0.93 -16.22 -1.25
C THR A 54 0.94 -14.94 -0.43
N LEU A 55 1.54 -13.88 -0.96
CA LEU A 55 1.52 -12.53 -0.43
C LEU A 55 0.12 -11.90 -0.54
N ARG A 56 -0.19 -10.92 0.31
CA ARG A 56 -1.46 -10.16 0.23
C ARG A 56 -1.51 -9.20 -0.96
N ASP A 57 -2.72 -8.91 -1.40
CA ASP A 57 -3.02 -7.98 -2.50
C ASP A 57 -2.52 -6.54 -2.27
N GLU A 58 -2.35 -6.13 -1.02
CA GLU A 58 -1.75 -4.82 -0.66
C GLU A 58 -0.36 -4.63 -1.28
N PHE A 59 0.35 -5.73 -1.50
CA PHE A 59 1.70 -5.76 -2.08
C PHE A 59 1.69 -6.18 -3.55
N ASP A 60 0.53 -6.12 -4.23
CA ASP A 60 0.41 -6.54 -5.63
C ASP A 60 1.28 -5.74 -6.59
N TYR A 61 1.55 -4.47 -6.28
CA TYR A 61 2.46 -3.66 -7.06
C TYR A 61 3.91 -4.17 -6.94
N VAL A 62 4.35 -4.59 -5.74
CA VAL A 62 5.67 -5.20 -5.51
C VAL A 62 5.76 -6.52 -6.25
N ARG A 63 4.71 -7.34 -6.13
CA ARG A 63 4.58 -8.61 -6.86
C ARG A 63 4.69 -8.41 -8.37
N SER A 64 3.94 -7.47 -8.92
CA SER A 64 3.95 -7.16 -10.36
C SER A 64 5.30 -6.63 -10.83
N SER A 65 5.93 -5.76 -10.04
CA SER A 65 7.27 -5.24 -10.33
C SER A 65 8.29 -6.38 -10.37
N LEU A 66 8.35 -7.21 -9.33
CA LEU A 66 9.31 -8.32 -9.24
C LEU A 66 9.15 -9.35 -10.35
N LEU A 67 7.91 -9.63 -10.78
CA LEU A 67 7.64 -10.55 -11.88
C LEU A 67 8.12 -10.04 -13.26
N HIS A 68 8.22 -8.72 -13.42
CA HIS A 68 8.75 -8.11 -14.65
C HIS A 68 10.28 -8.16 -14.74
N TRP A 69 10.98 -8.32 -13.61
CA TRP A 69 12.45 -8.30 -13.57
C TRP A 69 12.96 -9.70 -13.88
N SER A 70 13.35 -9.92 -15.15
CA SER A 70 14.04 -11.13 -15.59
C SER A 70 15.54 -10.88 -15.64
N PRO A 71 16.38 -11.69 -14.97
CA PRO A 71 16.05 -12.86 -14.15
C PRO A 71 15.56 -12.51 -12.74
N LEU A 72 14.71 -13.36 -12.14
CA LEU A 72 14.22 -13.17 -10.77
C LEU A 72 15.40 -13.00 -9.79
N SER A 73 15.33 -11.92 -9.00
CA SER A 73 16.26 -11.65 -7.90
C SER A 73 16.28 -12.78 -6.88
N LYS A 74 17.37 -12.86 -6.11
CA LYS A 74 17.50 -13.82 -5.01
C LYS A 74 16.45 -13.57 -3.92
N LEU A 75 16.08 -14.63 -3.21
CA LEU A 75 15.09 -14.60 -2.14
C LEU A 75 15.37 -13.51 -1.10
N ASP A 76 16.62 -13.38 -0.66
CA ASP A 76 17.03 -12.38 0.34
C ASP A 76 16.81 -10.94 -0.12
N THR A 77 17.04 -10.64 -1.40
CA THR A 77 16.81 -9.31 -1.96
C THR A 77 15.33 -8.98 -1.93
N ILE A 78 14.50 -9.94 -2.37
CA ILE A 78 13.05 -9.78 -2.40
C ILE A 78 12.48 -9.60 -1.00
N ILE A 79 12.99 -10.35 -0.01
CA ILE A 79 12.60 -10.21 1.39
C ILE A 79 12.91 -8.80 1.90
N LYS A 80 14.10 -8.26 1.58
CA LYS A 80 14.48 -6.90 2.00
C LYS A 80 13.57 -5.85 1.38
N ASP A 81 13.32 -5.94 0.08
CA ASP A 81 12.45 -5.00 -0.63
C ASP A 81 11.03 -5.04 -0.05
N LEU A 82 10.50 -6.24 0.24
CA LEU A 82 9.19 -6.40 0.87
C LEU A 82 9.11 -5.80 2.28
N ILE A 83 10.15 -5.97 3.10
CA ILE A 83 10.20 -5.36 4.44
C ILE A 83 10.26 -3.84 4.34
N SER A 84 11.06 -3.29 3.42
CA SER A 84 11.12 -1.84 3.18
C SER A 84 9.77 -1.27 2.74
N GLU A 85 9.07 -1.97 1.85
CA GLU A 85 7.75 -1.57 1.38
C GLU A 85 6.67 -1.68 2.46
N GLU A 86 6.73 -2.68 3.34
CA GLU A 86 5.86 -2.75 4.52
C GLU A 86 6.05 -1.53 5.43
N ILE A 87 7.30 -1.12 5.67
CA ILE A 87 7.61 0.06 6.48
C ILE A 87 7.05 1.33 5.82
N GLN A 88 7.29 1.50 4.52
CA GLN A 88 6.78 2.65 3.77
C GLN A 88 5.25 2.70 3.78
N TRP A 89 4.58 1.57 3.57
CA TRP A 89 3.13 1.46 3.64
C TRP A 89 2.59 1.85 5.02
N ASN A 90 3.20 1.33 6.08
CA ASN A 90 2.83 1.66 7.46
C ASN A 90 2.98 3.16 7.75
N THR A 91 4.04 3.81 7.27
CA THR A 91 4.22 5.27 7.40
C THR A 91 3.14 6.04 6.66
N LEU A 92 2.85 5.68 5.41
CA LEU A 92 1.81 6.34 4.59
C LEU A 92 0.41 6.19 5.21
N CYS A 93 0.08 5.02 5.75
CA CYS A 93 -1.19 4.80 6.44
C CYS A 93 -1.27 5.56 7.77
N ALA A 94 -0.16 5.70 8.50
CA ALA A 94 -0.12 6.51 9.73
C ALA A 94 -0.36 8.00 9.46
N GLU A 95 0.15 8.54 8.35
CA GLU A 95 -0.09 9.94 7.93
C GLU A 95 -1.51 10.18 7.39
N GLN A 96 -2.19 9.14 6.93
CA GLN A 96 -3.59 9.22 6.45
C GLN A 96 -4.62 9.24 7.58
N VAL A 97 -4.21 8.99 8.83
CA VAL A 97 -5.03 9.30 10.00
C VAL A 97 -4.98 10.82 10.16
N PRO A 98 -6.06 11.57 9.85
CA PRO A 98 -6.05 13.00 10.08
C PRO A 98 -5.70 13.24 11.54
N PRO A 99 -4.77 14.16 11.88
CA PRO A 99 -4.60 14.57 13.26
C PRO A 99 -5.99 15.03 13.71
N SER A 100 -6.55 14.31 14.69
CA SER A 100 -7.73 14.78 15.39
C SER A 100 -7.42 16.22 15.80
N THR A 101 -8.20 17.16 15.26
CA THR A 101 -8.13 18.58 15.54
C THR A 101 -8.18 18.81 17.04
N ASP A 102 -7.02 18.94 17.67
CA ASP A 102 -6.79 19.54 18.99
C ASP A 102 -5.29 19.76 19.19
N MET A 103 -4.70 20.63 18.38
CA MET A 103 -3.47 21.33 18.75
C MET A 103 -3.65 22.82 18.44
N VAL A 104 -4.13 23.53 19.46
CA VAL A 104 -4.04 24.99 19.56
C VAL A 104 -2.57 25.33 19.80
N LEU A 105 -1.90 25.92 18.82
CA LEU A 105 -0.71 26.73 19.08
C LEU A 105 -0.73 27.95 18.16
N ALA A 106 -0.98 29.10 18.78
CA ALA A 106 -0.98 30.40 18.15
C ALA A 106 0.44 30.82 17.80
N THR A 107 0.71 31.17 16.53
CA THR A 107 1.83 32.07 16.20
C THR A 107 1.48 32.87 14.93
N HIS A 108 1.83 34.15 14.98
CA HIS A 108 1.31 35.24 14.19
C HIS A 108 1.84 35.26 12.73
N ALA A 109 0.98 35.58 11.76
CA ALA A 109 1.35 36.16 10.45
C ALA A 109 1.40 37.70 10.57
N PRO A 110 1.76 38.55 9.56
CA PRO A 110 2.09 38.34 8.11
C PRO A 110 3.32 39.23 7.66
N PRO A 111 3.61 39.65 6.39
CA PRO A 111 2.85 39.58 5.12
C PRO A 111 3.59 39.18 3.81
N ASN A 112 2.77 38.89 2.80
CA ASN A 112 3.07 38.56 1.40
C ASN A 112 3.90 39.62 0.64
N PRO A 113 4.46 39.25 -0.53
CA PRO A 113 4.38 40.10 -1.71
C PRO A 113 3.71 39.42 -2.92
N ILE A 114 2.90 40.25 -3.58
CA ILE A 114 2.02 40.10 -4.75
C ILE A 114 2.81 39.91 -6.04
N PHE A 115 2.31 39.16 -7.04
CA PHE A 115 2.31 39.61 -8.45
C PHE A 115 1.06 39.09 -9.24
N TYR A 116 0.11 40.01 -9.48
CA TYR A 116 -0.88 40.25 -10.57
C TYR A 116 -1.68 39.04 -11.14
N ILE A 117 -3.01 39.09 -11.28
CA ILE A 117 -3.77 39.94 -12.22
C ILE A 117 -5.22 40.18 -11.72
N GLN A 118 -5.76 41.31 -12.16
CA GLN A 118 -7.00 42.02 -11.86
C GLN A 118 -8.33 41.24 -12.01
N THR A 119 -9.33 41.69 -11.25
CA THR A 119 -10.77 41.37 -11.32
C THR A 119 -11.44 42.05 -12.53
N PRO A 120 -12.69 41.69 -12.97
CA PRO A 120 -13.91 42.13 -12.26
C PRO A 120 -15.13 41.15 -12.31
N PHE A 121 -15.98 41.27 -11.29
CA PHE A 121 -17.44 41.03 -11.25
C PHE A 121 -18.12 40.07 -12.27
N GLY A 122 -18.89 39.11 -11.75
CA GLY A 122 -20.00 38.51 -12.51
C GLY A 122 -20.60 37.25 -11.89
N HIS A 123 -21.84 37.36 -11.42
CA HIS A 123 -22.74 36.21 -11.23
C HIS A 123 -22.78 35.34 -12.50
N THR A 124 -22.85 34.01 -12.35
CA THR A 124 -23.92 33.12 -12.85
C THR A 124 -23.43 31.68 -12.95
N GLN A 125 -24.40 30.80 -13.08
CA GLN A 125 -24.41 29.40 -12.70
C GLN A 125 -23.81 28.49 -13.78
N ASN A 126 -23.39 27.33 -13.29
CA ASN A 126 -23.56 26.01 -13.91
C ASN A 126 -22.58 25.49 -14.98
N THR A 127 -22.12 24.28 -14.65
CA THR A 127 -21.82 23.11 -15.49
C THR A 127 -20.42 22.99 -16.08
N SER A 128 -19.60 22.14 -15.45
CA SER A 128 -19.17 20.88 -16.09
C SER A 128 -18.38 19.97 -15.12
N LYS A 129 -19.05 18.90 -14.68
CA LYS A 129 -18.55 17.53 -14.42
C LYS A 129 -17.07 17.34 -14.03
N SER A 130 -16.84 17.17 -12.74
CA SER A 130 -15.87 16.20 -12.22
C SER A 130 -16.61 15.35 -11.19
N SER A 131 -16.88 14.08 -11.52
CA SER A 131 -17.68 13.16 -10.72
C SER A 131 -16.93 12.72 -9.46
N LYS A 132 -16.79 13.60 -8.48
CA LYS A 132 -16.57 13.19 -7.09
C LYS A 132 -17.94 12.81 -6.55
N ARG A 133 -18.18 11.53 -6.28
CA ARG A 133 -19.42 11.05 -5.66
C ARG A 133 -19.58 11.77 -4.32
N SER A 134 -20.40 12.81 -4.28
CA SER A 134 -20.72 13.55 -3.07
C SER A 134 -21.50 12.62 -2.13
N PHE A 135 -21.07 12.51 -0.87
CA PHE A 135 -21.72 11.69 0.15
C PHE A 135 -22.15 12.57 1.32
N CYS A 136 -23.40 12.39 1.76
CA CYS A 136 -23.97 13.16 2.85
C CYS A 136 -23.90 12.38 4.16
N ASN A 137 -23.07 12.84 5.10
CA ASN A 137 -22.92 12.23 6.43
C ASN A 137 -24.21 12.29 7.28
N TYR A 138 -25.11 13.25 7.04
CA TYR A 138 -26.34 13.42 7.82
C TYR A 138 -27.43 12.41 7.42
N CYS A 139 -27.69 12.25 6.12
CA CYS A 139 -28.75 11.36 5.63
C CYS A 139 -28.25 10.02 5.05
N LYS A 140 -26.92 9.84 5.01
CA LYS A 140 -26.22 8.65 4.48
C LYS A 140 -26.58 8.33 3.02
N LYS A 141 -26.80 9.36 2.19
CA LYS A 141 -27.07 9.22 0.75
C LYS A 141 -25.92 9.81 -0.07
N TYR A 142 -25.67 9.20 -1.23
CA TYR A 142 -24.83 9.76 -2.28
C TYR A 142 -25.56 10.90 -3.00
N ASP A 143 -24.84 11.65 -3.83
CA ASP A 143 -25.32 12.73 -4.72
C ASP A 143 -25.36 14.15 -4.11
N HIS A 144 -25.09 14.31 -2.81
CA HIS A 144 -24.97 15.64 -2.20
C HIS A 144 -24.06 15.62 -0.95
N VAL A 145 -23.55 16.80 -0.57
CA VAL A 145 -22.80 17.01 0.68
C VAL A 145 -23.73 17.49 1.80
N ILE A 146 -23.25 17.48 3.05
CA ILE A 146 -24.06 17.84 4.22
C ILE A 146 -24.67 19.25 4.15
N SER A 147 -23.99 20.21 3.53
CA SER A 147 -24.46 21.60 3.35
C SER A 147 -25.69 21.71 2.43
N GLU A 148 -25.90 20.74 1.54
CA GLU A 148 -27.00 20.69 0.58
C GLU A 148 -28.11 19.73 1.00
N CYS A 149 -28.03 19.17 2.21
CA CYS A 149 -28.98 18.17 2.67
C CYS A 149 -30.37 18.77 2.94
N ARG A 150 -31.36 18.35 2.14
CA ARG A 150 -32.77 18.75 2.33
C ARG A 150 -33.34 18.36 3.69
N ARG A 151 -32.87 17.26 4.30
CA ARG A 151 -33.32 16.84 5.65
C ARG A 151 -32.78 17.74 6.75
N LEU A 152 -31.63 18.39 6.55
CA LEU A 152 -31.05 19.32 7.51
C LEU A 152 -31.74 20.69 7.45
N LYS A 153 -32.15 21.13 6.25
CA LYS A 153 -32.83 22.42 6.02
C LYS A 153 -34.34 22.42 6.36
N ALA A 154 -34.88 21.29 6.80
CA ALA A 154 -36.30 21.14 7.16
C ALA A 154 -36.55 21.26 8.69
N LYS A 155 -35.57 21.83 9.41
CA LYS A 155 -35.63 22.17 10.83
C LYS A 155 -35.33 23.66 10.98
#